data_AF-A0A7K3UHB6-F1
#
_entry.id   AF-A0A7K3UHB6-F1
#
_cell.length_a   1.000
_cell.length_b   1.000
_cell.length_c   1.000
_cell.angle_alpha   90.00
_cell.angle_beta   90.00
_cell.angle_gamma   90.00
#
_symmetry.space_group_name_H-M   'P 1'
#
loop_
_entity.id
_entity.type
_entity.pdbx_description
1 polymer ?
#
loop_
_entity_poly.entity_id
_entity_poly.type
_entity_poly.pdbx_seq_one_letter_code
_entity_poly.pdbx_strand_id
1 'polypeptide(L)'
;MTVFVLLACLGGVLVGLSRQLNGRLSISTTPLIASFWNHAVGFAVLTCLGLIVGGLLPAGAAEAPWYAFLGGPIGVVFVAAGSWAIARIGAINAALLIIGGQMVTGVAFDYLSAVPTSFWANATGIVLIVGGMVVSRRRRKAGGSQ
;
A
#
# COMPACT_ATOMS: atom_id res chain seq x y z
N MET A 1 -12.02 19.97 -7.67
CA MET A 1 -11.77 19.36 -6.35
C MET A 1 -12.64 18.13 -6.09
N THR A 2 -13.96 18.19 -6.30
CA THR A 2 -14.88 17.06 -6.03
C THR A 2 -14.49 15.76 -6.74
N VAL A 3 -14.09 15.80 -8.01
CA VAL A 3 -13.66 14.62 -8.77
C VAL A 3 -12.46 13.92 -8.12
N PHE A 4 -11.45 14.68 -7.68
CA PHE A 4 -10.27 14.11 -7.01
C PHE A 4 -10.61 13.46 -5.68
N VAL A 5 -11.55 14.03 -4.92
CA VAL A 5 -12.05 13.44 -3.67
C VAL A 5 -12.75 12.12 -3.96
N LEU A 6 -13.62 12.06 -4.98
CA LEU A 6 -14.29 10.83 -5.37
C LEU A 6 -13.30 9.75 -5.83
N LEU A 7 -12.28 10.12 -6.61
CA LEU A 7 -11.22 9.21 -7.02
C LEU A 7 -10.40 8.70 -5.84
N ALA A 8 -10.11 9.54 -4.84
CA ALA A 8 -9.42 9.13 -3.63
C ALA A 8 -10.26 8.14 -2.80
N CYS A 9 -11.55 8.40 -2.64
CA CYS A 9 -12.48 7.48 -1.99
C CYS A 9 -12.56 6.14 -2.71
N LEU A 10 -12.72 6.17 -4.04
CA LEU A 10 -12.74 4.96 -4.87
C LEU A 10 -11.43 4.18 -4.75
N GLY A 11 -10.29 4.87 -4.81
CA GLY A 11 -8.98 4.27 -4.60
C GLY A 11 -8.87 3.57 -3.25
N GLY A 12 -9.36 4.20 -2.18
CA GLY A 12 -9.42 3.60 -0.84
C GLY A 12 -10.24 2.30 -0.81
N VAL A 13 -11.42 2.30 -1.44
CA VAL A 13 -12.28 1.11 -1.55
C VAL A 13 -11.58 0.00 -2.33
N LEU A 14 -11.01 0.31 -3.50
CA LEU A 14 -10.33 -0.67 -4.34
C LEU A 14 -9.08 -1.26 -3.66
N VAL A 15 -8.29 -0.43 -2.98
CA VAL A 15 -7.12 -0.89 -2.20
C VAL A 15 -7.57 -1.80 -1.05
N GLY A 16 -8.65 -1.46 -0.36
CA GLY A 16 -9.24 -2.31 0.68
C GLY A 16 -9.68 -3.67 0.15
N LEU A 17 -10.40 -3.70 -0.97
CA LEU A 17 -10.83 -4.92 -1.65
C LEU A 17 -9.65 -5.77 -2.11
N SER A 18 -8.66 -5.17 -2.77
CA SER A 18 -7.44 -5.84 -3.23
C SER A 18 -6.71 -6.52 -2.07
N ARG A 19 -6.50 -5.81 -0.95
CA ARG A 19 -5.88 -6.36 0.26
C ARG A 19 -6.67 -7.55 0.82
N GLN A 20 -8.00 -7.45 0.87
CA GLN A 20 -8.85 -8.54 1.36
C GLN A 20 -8.76 -9.77 0.45
N LEU A 21 -8.81 -9.59 -0.87
CA LEU A 21 -8.68 -10.67 -1.85
C LEU A 21 -7.30 -11.35 -1.77
N ASN A 22 -6.23 -10.57 -1.77
CA ASN A 22 -4.87 -11.09 -1.67
C ASN A 22 -4.62 -11.81 -0.34
N GLY A 23 -5.16 -11.27 0.76
CA GLY A 23 -5.12 -11.92 2.07
C GLY A 23 -5.84 -13.27 2.08
N ARG A 24 -7.06 -13.35 1.51
CA ARG A 24 -7.80 -14.61 1.38
C ARG A 24 -7.06 -15.62 0.51
N LEU A 25 -6.54 -15.18 -0.64
CA LEU A 25 -5.76 -16.02 -1.53
C LEU A 25 -4.49 -16.54 -0.85
N SER A 26 -3.84 -15.71 -0.02
CA SER A 26 -2.68 -16.12 0.76
C SER A 26 -2.99 -17.16 1.84
N ILE A 27 -4.23 -17.21 2.35
CA ILE A 27 -4.66 -18.24 3.30
C ILE A 27 -4.88 -19.57 2.59
N SER A 28 -5.45 -19.55 1.37
CA SER A 28 -5.72 -20.77 0.60
C SER A 28 -4.53 -21.28 -0.21
N THR A 29 -3.49 -20.47 -0.39
CA THR A 29 -2.29 -20.81 -1.17
C THR A 29 -1.02 -20.42 -0.41
N THR A 30 -0.29 -19.41 -0.87
CA THR A 30 0.84 -18.79 -0.17
C THR A 30 0.87 -17.28 -0.45
N PRO A 31 1.54 -16.47 0.37
CA PRO A 31 1.65 -15.03 0.13
C PRO A 31 2.34 -14.68 -1.21
N LEU A 32 3.29 -15.51 -1.64
CA LEU A 32 3.97 -15.34 -2.94
C LEU A 32 3.05 -15.64 -4.11
N ILE A 33 2.20 -16.69 -4.01
CA ILE A 33 1.19 -16.99 -5.04
C ILE A 33 0.15 -15.86 -5.12
N ALA A 34 -0.26 -15.30 -3.98
CA ALA A 34 -1.15 -14.16 -3.95
C ALA A 34 -0.53 -12.92 -4.63
N SER A 35 0.75 -12.64 -4.35
CA SER A 35 1.51 -11.57 -4.99
C SER A 35 1.69 -11.78 -6.50
N PHE A 36 1.96 -13.02 -6.93
CA PHE A 36 2.06 -13.39 -8.34
C PHE A 36 0.76 -13.10 -9.10
N TRP A 37 -0.39 -13.58 -8.61
CA TRP A 37 -1.67 -13.31 -9.26
C TRP A 37 -2.05 -11.84 -9.25
N ASN A 38 -1.76 -11.12 -8.16
CA ASN A 38 -1.96 -9.67 -8.09
C ASN A 38 -1.17 -8.94 -9.19
N HIS A 39 0.10 -9.31 -9.39
CA HIS A 39 0.95 -8.70 -10.41
C HIS A 39 0.61 -9.17 -11.83
N ALA A 40 0.27 -10.44 -12.04
CA ALA A 40 -0.09 -10.97 -13.35
C ALA A 40 -1.38 -10.33 -13.87
N VAL A 41 -2.42 -10.25 -13.03
CA VAL A 41 -3.69 -9.59 -13.40
C VAL A 41 -3.47 -8.09 -13.57
N GLY A 42 -2.74 -7.45 -12.66
CA GLY A 42 -2.40 -6.02 -12.77
C GLY A 42 -1.64 -5.71 -14.06
N PHE A 43 -0.64 -6.53 -14.41
CA PHE A 43 0.12 -6.41 -15.64
C PHE A 43 -0.76 -6.54 -16.88
N ALA A 44 -1.62 -7.56 -16.94
CA ALA A 44 -2.53 -7.76 -18.06
C ALA A 44 -3.50 -6.58 -18.23
N VAL A 45 -4.14 -6.14 -17.14
CA VAL A 45 -5.11 -5.04 -17.16
C VAL A 45 -4.44 -3.72 -17.54
N LEU A 46 -3.29 -3.38 -16.94
CA LEU A 46 -2.56 -2.15 -17.24
C LEU A 46 -2.01 -2.15 -18.67
N THR A 47 -1.58 -3.30 -19.19
CA THR A 47 -1.14 -3.42 -20.59
C THR A 47 -2.30 -3.18 -21.55
N CYS A 48 -3.44 -3.84 -21.35
CA CYS A 48 -4.63 -3.62 -22.16
C CYS A 48 -5.10 -2.16 -22.11
N LEU A 49 -5.13 -1.56 -20.92
CA LEU A 49 -5.53 -0.16 -20.75
C LEU A 49 -4.54 0.79 -21.47
N GLY A 50 -3.24 0.55 -21.33
CA GLY A 50 -2.20 1.35 -22.01
C GLY A 50 -2.25 1.22 -23.53
N LEU A 51 -2.66 0.07 -24.07
CA LEU A 51 -2.90 -0.11 -25.51
C LEU A 51 -4.14 0.63 -25.98
N ILE A 52 -5.24 0.62 -25.20
CA ILE A 52 -6.51 1.29 -25.55
C ILE A 52 -6.40 2.81 -25.46
N VAL A 53 -5.82 3.31 -24.37
CA VAL A 53 -5.67 4.76 -24.13
C VAL A 53 -4.53 5.34 -25.00
N GLY A 54 -3.57 4.50 -25.40
CA GLY A 54 -2.32 4.92 -25.99
C GLY A 54 -1.30 5.33 -24.93
N GLY A 55 0.00 5.23 -25.25
CA GLY A 55 1.08 5.60 -24.33
C GLY A 55 1.57 4.47 -23.43
N LEU A 56 1.34 3.20 -23.79
CA LEU A 56 1.91 2.03 -23.08
C LEU A 56 3.43 2.17 -22.86
N LEU A 57 4.14 2.66 -23.87
CA LEU A 57 5.56 2.99 -23.81
C LEU A 57 5.73 4.49 -24.06
N PRO A 58 5.87 5.31 -23.00
CA PRO A 58 6.14 6.73 -23.13
C PRO A 58 7.47 7.00 -23.85
N ALA A 59 7.56 8.14 -24.54
CA ALA A 59 8.84 8.61 -25.07
C ALA A 59 9.85 8.79 -23.93
N GLY A 60 11.07 8.25 -24.10
CA GLY A 60 12.11 8.27 -23.06
C GLY A 60 12.05 7.12 -22.06
N ALA A 61 11.15 6.14 -22.22
CA ALA A 61 11.12 4.96 -21.34
C ALA A 61 12.45 4.17 -21.34
N ALA A 62 13.15 4.14 -22.49
CA ALA A 62 14.46 3.50 -22.61
C ALA A 62 15.61 4.31 -21.97
N GLU A 63 15.43 5.62 -21.80
CA GLU A 63 16.39 6.53 -21.18
C GLU A 63 16.25 6.54 -19.64
N ALA A 64 15.20 5.91 -19.11
CA ALA A 64 14.94 5.88 -17.68
C ALA A 64 16.06 5.13 -16.94
N PRO A 65 16.51 5.65 -15.78
CA PRO A 65 17.55 5.01 -15.02
C PRO A 65 17.09 3.63 -14.54
N TRP A 66 18.01 2.66 -14.51
CA TRP A 66 17.69 1.26 -14.19
C TRP A 66 16.95 1.08 -12.85
N TYR A 67 17.22 1.95 -11.87
CA TYR A 67 16.58 1.89 -10.55
C TYR A 67 15.09 2.26 -10.58
N ALA A 68 14.62 2.97 -11.62
CA ALA A 68 13.19 3.27 -11.78
C ALA A 68 12.35 1.99 -11.96
N PHE A 69 12.97 0.91 -12.49
CA PHE A 69 12.32 -0.39 -12.68
C PHE A 69 12.26 -1.24 -11.39
N LEU A 70 12.91 -0.81 -10.30
CA LEU A 70 12.85 -1.53 -9.02
C LEU A 70 11.46 -1.46 -8.36
N GLY A 71 10.60 -0.54 -8.79
CA GLY A 71 9.22 -0.44 -8.30
C GLY A 71 8.43 -1.75 -8.46
N GLY A 72 8.66 -2.51 -9.54
CA GLY A 72 8.04 -3.81 -9.76
C GLY A 72 8.43 -4.85 -8.71
N PRO A 73 9.73 -5.22 -8.59
CA PRO A 73 10.20 -6.13 -7.55
C PRO A 73 9.86 -5.70 -6.12
N ILE A 74 9.97 -4.40 -5.81
CA ILE A 74 9.57 -3.86 -4.49
C ILE A 74 8.07 -4.06 -4.26
N GLY A 75 7.25 -3.85 -5.30
CA GLY A 75 5.82 -4.13 -5.29
C GLY A 75 5.49 -5.59 -5.00
N VAL A 76 6.24 -6.53 -5.60
CA VAL A 76 6.07 -7.98 -5.34
C VAL A 76 6.31 -8.31 -3.88
N VAL A 77 7.40 -7.79 -3.29
CA VAL A 77 7.73 -7.97 -1.87
C VAL A 77 6.66 -7.33 -1.00
N PHE A 78 6.23 -6.11 -1.33
CA PHE A 78 5.21 -5.38 -0.58
C PHE A 78 3.87 -6.12 -0.53
N VAL A 79 3.39 -6.62 -1.68
CA VAL A 79 2.13 -7.37 -1.76
C VAL A 79 2.25 -8.72 -1.04
N ALA A 80 3.37 -9.42 -1.18
CA ALA A 80 3.60 -10.69 -0.48
C ALA A 80 3.63 -10.50 1.04
N ALA A 81 4.42 -9.53 1.53
CA ALA A 81 4.51 -9.21 2.96
C ALA A 81 3.17 -8.73 3.52
N GLY A 82 2.45 -7.90 2.76
CA GLY A 82 1.11 -7.44 3.12
C GLY A 82 0.10 -8.59 3.20
N SER A 83 0.10 -9.50 2.22
CA SER A 83 -0.80 -10.66 2.20
C SER A 83 -0.51 -11.63 3.36
N TRP A 84 0.77 -11.86 3.64
CA TRP A 84 1.20 -12.63 4.81
C TRP A 84 0.74 -12.00 6.13
N ALA A 85 0.92 -10.68 6.28
CA ALA A 85 0.49 -9.96 7.47
C ALA A 85 -1.04 -10.04 7.63
N ILE A 86 -1.80 -9.85 6.55
CA ILE A 86 -3.27 -9.95 6.56
C ILE A 86 -3.72 -11.35 7.01
N ALA A 87 -3.07 -12.40 6.50
CA ALA A 87 -3.39 -13.78 6.87
C ALA A 87 -3.12 -14.08 8.36
N ARG A 88 -2.17 -13.38 8.99
CA ARG A 88 -1.74 -13.62 10.39
C ARG A 88 -2.48 -12.78 11.43
N ILE A 89 -2.65 -11.49 11.17
CA ILE A 89 -3.20 -10.53 12.15
C ILE A 89 -4.53 -9.91 11.71
N GLY A 90 -5.07 -10.36 10.58
CA GLY A 90 -6.31 -9.85 9.99
C GLY A 90 -6.11 -8.58 9.16
N ALA A 91 -7.03 -8.36 8.21
CA ALA A 91 -6.94 -7.30 7.20
C ALA A 91 -6.82 -5.89 7.80
N ILE A 92 -7.60 -5.60 8.85
CA ILE A 92 -7.63 -4.27 9.48
C ILE A 92 -6.32 -3.96 10.20
N ASN A 93 -5.78 -4.90 10.99
CA ASN A 93 -4.54 -4.65 11.73
C ASN A 93 -3.34 -4.53 10.80
N ALA A 94 -3.32 -5.32 9.73
CA ALA A 94 -2.30 -5.23 8.68
C ALA A 94 -2.42 -3.90 7.92
N ALA A 95 -3.63 -3.49 7.52
CA ALA A 95 -3.85 -2.22 6.85
C ALA A 95 -3.41 -1.02 7.71
N LEU A 96 -3.72 -1.05 9.02
CA LEU A 96 -3.27 -0.02 9.95
C LEU A 96 -1.74 0.07 10.01
N LEU A 97 -1.04 -1.07 10.13
CA LEU A 97 0.44 -1.07 10.13
C LEU A 97 1.01 -0.58 8.81
N ILE A 98 0.45 -1.01 7.69
CA ILE A 98 0.92 -0.60 6.36
C ILE A 98 0.76 0.91 6.21
N ILE A 99 -0.42 1.46 6.49
CA ILE A 99 -0.69 2.89 6.39
C ILE A 99 0.20 3.66 7.38
N GLY A 100 0.29 3.21 8.63
CA GLY A 100 1.14 3.86 9.63
C GLY A 100 2.62 3.88 9.23
N GLY A 101 3.14 2.74 8.74
CA GLY A 101 4.49 2.64 8.22
C GLY A 101 4.71 3.54 7.01
N GLN A 102 3.77 3.59 6.06
CA GLN A 102 3.85 4.48 4.90
C GLN A 102 3.89 5.96 5.31
N MET A 103 3.11 6.38 6.30
CA MET A 103 3.12 7.76 6.79
C MET A 103 4.43 8.11 7.51
N VAL A 104 4.94 7.23 8.39
CA VAL A 104 6.22 7.45 9.08
C VAL A 104 7.38 7.49 8.09
N THR A 105 7.41 6.55 7.15
CA THR A 105 8.43 6.51 6.09
C THR A 105 8.33 7.72 5.17
N GLY A 106 7.12 8.21 4.87
CA GLY A 106 6.91 9.44 4.10
C GLY A 106 7.60 10.64 4.74
N VAL A 107 7.39 10.85 6.05
CA VAL A 107 8.08 11.90 6.81
C VAL A 107 9.60 11.72 6.78
N ALA A 108 10.10 10.48 6.91
CA ALA A 108 11.53 10.21 6.81
C ALA A 108 12.10 10.57 5.44
N PHE A 109 11.37 10.28 4.36
CA PHE A 109 11.74 10.69 3.00
C PHE A 109 11.74 12.21 2.84
N ASP A 110 10.75 12.92 3.40
CA ASP A 110 10.72 14.38 3.33
C ASP A 110 11.98 15.02 3.94
N TYR A 111 12.49 14.46 5.05
CA TYR A 111 13.77 14.86 5.64
C TYR A 111 14.97 14.54 4.74
N LEU A 112 15.00 13.35 4.15
CA LEU A 112 16.09 12.93 3.25
C LEU A 112 16.13 13.76 1.96
N SER A 113 14.97 14.20 1.48
CA SER A 113 14.82 15.01 0.27
C SER A 113 14.94 16.52 0.52
N ALA A 114 15.31 16.93 1.74
CA ALA A 114 15.44 18.33 2.15
C ALA A 114 14.19 19.18 1.88
N VAL A 115 13.01 18.57 1.94
CA VAL A 115 11.73 19.28 1.84
C VAL A 115 11.56 20.15 3.09
N PRO A 116 11.16 21.43 2.96
CA PRO A 116 10.86 22.27 4.13
C PRO A 116 9.76 21.61 4.99
N THR A 117 10.15 21.13 6.16
CA THR A 117 9.26 20.38 7.06
C THR A 117 9.30 20.93 8.48
N SER A 118 8.14 20.97 9.12
CA SER A 118 8.04 21.35 10.53
C SER A 118 8.25 20.12 11.42
N PHE A 119 9.34 20.11 12.18
CA PHE A 119 9.65 19.03 13.12
C PHE A 119 8.51 18.75 14.10
N TRP A 120 7.95 19.80 14.71
CA TRP A 120 6.87 19.65 15.69
C TRP A 120 5.58 19.12 15.07
N ALA A 121 5.25 19.51 13.85
CA ALA A 121 4.08 18.98 13.14
C ALA A 121 4.27 17.49 12.80
N ASN A 122 5.43 17.12 12.28
CA ASN A 122 5.78 15.75 11.93
C ASN A 122 5.81 14.82 13.15
N ALA A 123 6.45 15.25 14.23
CA ALA A 123 6.50 14.50 15.48
C ALA A 123 5.09 14.27 16.05
N THR A 124 4.26 15.32 16.08
CA THR A 124 2.87 15.21 16.54
C THR A 124 2.06 14.27 15.66
N GLY A 125 2.18 14.39 14.34
CA GLY A 125 1.51 13.50 13.39
C GLY A 125 1.89 12.03 13.59
N ILE A 126 3.18 11.73 13.73
CA ILE A 126 3.68 10.38 13.99
C ILE A 126 3.14 9.85 15.33
N VAL A 127 3.18 10.65 16.39
CA VAL A 127 2.64 10.27 17.71
C VAL A 127 1.14 9.97 17.63
N LEU A 128 0.37 10.79 16.91
CA LEU A 128 -1.06 10.56 16.73
C LEU A 128 -1.35 9.29 15.93
N ILE A 129 -0.60 9.03 14.85
CA ILE A 129 -0.74 7.81 14.04
C ILE A 129 -0.42 6.57 14.87
N VAL A 130 0.74 6.55 15.52
CA VAL A 130 1.18 5.41 16.35
C VAL A 130 0.24 5.22 17.54
N GLY A 131 -0.15 6.30 18.22
CA GLY A 131 -1.11 6.28 19.31
C GLY A 131 -2.48 5.72 18.87
N GLY A 132 -3.01 6.20 17.75
CA GLY A 132 -4.26 5.71 17.16
C GLY A 132 -4.21 4.21 16.83
N MET A 133 -3.10 3.74 16.25
CA MET A 133 -2.89 2.31 15.98
C MET A 133 -2.89 1.47 17.26
N VAL A 134 -2.20 1.92 18.31
CA VAL A 134 -2.13 1.21 19.60
C VAL A 134 -3.50 1.13 20.26
N VAL A 135 -4.25 2.24 20.30
CA VAL A 135 -5.60 2.28 20.88
C VAL A 135 -6.56 1.37 20.12
N SER A 136 -6.54 1.41 18.79
CA SER A 136 -7.39 0.57 17.94
C SER A 136 -7.14 -0.92 18.17
N ARG A 137 -5.86 -1.32 18.31
CA ARG A 137 -5.48 -2.71 18.65
C ARG A 137 -5.97 -3.14 20.03
N ARG A 138 -5.81 -2.27 21.04
CA ARG A 138 -6.20 -2.58 22.43
C ARG A 138 -7.72 -2.77 22.57
N ARG A 139 -8.53 -1.93 21.93
CA ARG A 139 -10.00 -2.05 21.96
C ARG A 139 -10.50 -3.38 21.41
N ARG A 140 -9.85 -3.91 20.36
CA ARG A 140 -10.21 -5.23 19.80
C ARG A 140 -9.83 -6.40 20.69
N LYS A 141 -8.66 -6.36 21.34
CA LYS A 141 -8.26 -7.41 22.30
C LYS A 141 -9.21 -7.47 23.49
N ALA A 142 -9.73 -6.32 23.94
CA ALA A 142 -10.72 -6.24 25.02
C ALA A 142 -12.14 -6.68 24.62
N GLY A 143 -12.50 -6.61 23.33
CA GLY A 143 -13.82 -7.02 22.83
C GLY A 143 -13.90 -8.44 22.25
N GLY A 144 -12.77 -9.13 22.08
CA GLY A 144 -12.68 -10.51 21.55
C GLY A 144 -12.49 -11.59 22.63
N SER A 145 -12.71 -11.26 23.90
CA SER A 145 -12.66 -12.19 25.03
C SER A 145 -14.06 -12.66 25.48
N GLN A 146 -14.99 -12.80 24.54
CA GLN A 146 -16.30 -13.43 24.75
C GLN A 146 -16.46 -14.56 23.75
#